data_AF-A0A432ZZA3-F1
#
_entry.id   AF-A0A432ZZA3-F1
#
_cell.length_a   1.000
_cell.length_b   1.000
_cell.length_c   1.000
_cell.angle_alpha   90.00
_cell.angle_beta   90.00
_cell.angle_gamma   90.00
#
_symmetry.space_group_name_H-M   'P 1'
#
loop_
_entity.id
_entity.type
_entity.pdbx_description
1 polymer ?
#
loop_
_entity_poly.entity_id
_entity_poly.type
_entity_poly.pdbx_seq_one_letter_code
_entity_poly.pdbx_strand_id
1 'polypeptide(L)'
;MITPGNKKTPMTKEYLKQLRSRLLRLLSKDVKGFNTTNSENAEIARTLDMISKQCNLTTVQPPKTYIGEPELHILIKTAHAQNRNWDHTFKHITIWLLMMFTAVRPGSLILSTSYQDADRALKWSDINLIYKGFDKLGPIFQATITFRTIKGGYKDGLQPLSWTIHSVQDASKLDVCPIIMLIIWAFRCKVFKVFKTPDELFRSKYTNIEWTPDKLNSTVFLNNAGTSPLTVNSIDGFLAIIAQKAGFADPITSYAYRRSAADAITNSKGQAVAKQALYHELNSPKLHKHYTQRPDIDIVGIMLGSEASSQKDTVIENRHPLIQITP
;
A
#
# COMPACT_ATOMS: atom_id res chain seq x y z
N MET A 1 -12.91 -36.29 -3.99
CA MET A 1 -12.22 -36.55 -5.28
C MET A 1 -10.89 -35.82 -5.24
N ILE A 2 -9.78 -36.56 -5.20
CA ILE A 2 -8.42 -36.02 -5.19
C ILE A 2 -8.02 -35.80 -6.64
N THR A 3 -7.68 -34.57 -7.01
CA THR A 3 -7.19 -34.23 -8.35
C THR A 3 -5.90 -35.00 -8.63
N PRO A 4 -5.74 -35.66 -9.80
CA PRO A 4 -4.50 -36.36 -10.13
C PRO A 4 -3.36 -35.34 -10.20
N GLY A 5 -2.34 -35.53 -9.35
CA GLY A 5 -1.14 -34.71 -9.40
C GLY A 5 -0.47 -34.82 -10.77
N ASN A 6 -0.20 -33.68 -11.40
CA ASN A 6 0.62 -33.60 -12.61
C ASN A 6 1.89 -34.44 -12.42
N LYS A 7 2.03 -35.53 -13.18
CA LYS A 7 3.27 -36.32 -13.25
C LYS A 7 4.38 -35.39 -13.75
N LYS A 8 5.27 -34.97 -12.85
CA LYS A 8 6.46 -34.19 -13.20
C LYS A 8 7.37 -35.08 -14.06
N THR A 9 7.62 -34.69 -15.30
CA THR A 9 8.62 -35.32 -16.15
C THR A 9 9.98 -35.24 -15.43
N PRO A 10 10.67 -36.36 -15.18
CA PRO A 10 11.96 -36.35 -14.53
C PRO A 10 12.96 -35.60 -15.41
N MET A 11 13.66 -34.61 -14.86
CA MET A 11 14.68 -33.87 -15.60
C MET A 11 15.91 -34.75 -15.84
N THR A 12 16.51 -34.59 -17.01
CA THR A 12 17.68 -35.38 -17.41
C THR A 12 18.89 -35.03 -16.53
N LYS A 13 19.79 -36.00 -16.32
CA LYS A 13 21.07 -35.78 -15.62
C LYS A 13 21.84 -34.59 -16.20
N GLU A 14 21.70 -34.35 -17.50
CA GLU A 14 22.33 -33.24 -18.22
C GLU A 14 21.80 -31.88 -17.77
N TYR A 15 20.49 -31.76 -17.54
CA TYR A 15 19.89 -30.51 -17.07
C TYR A 15 20.34 -30.16 -15.64
N LEU A 16 20.45 -31.15 -14.75
CA LEU A 16 20.98 -30.96 -13.40
C LEU A 16 22.45 -30.53 -13.42
N LYS A 17 23.25 -31.10 -14.34
CA LYS A 17 24.63 -30.68 -14.57
C LYS A 17 24.70 -29.23 -15.04
N GLN A 18 23.80 -28.80 -15.93
CA GLN A 18 23.71 -27.40 -16.38
C GLN A 18 23.34 -26.44 -15.23
N LEU A 19 22.36 -26.79 -14.39
CA LEU A 19 21.99 -25.98 -13.22
C LEU A 19 23.13 -25.87 -12.21
N ARG A 20 23.82 -26.98 -11.92
CA ARG A 20 24.99 -26.99 -11.03
C ARG A 20 26.11 -26.12 -11.59
N SER A 21 26.47 -26.27 -12.86
CA SER A 21 27.50 -25.46 -13.51
C SER A 21 27.11 -23.97 -13.53
N ARG A 22 25.83 -23.66 -13.73
CA ARG A 22 25.31 -22.29 -13.67
C ARG A 22 25.44 -21.69 -12.28
N LEU A 23 25.03 -22.42 -11.23
CA LEU A 23 25.16 -21.99 -9.84
C LEU A 23 26.63 -21.82 -9.44
N LEU A 24 27.48 -22.80 -9.76
CA LEU A 24 28.92 -22.74 -9.46
C LEU A 24 29.59 -21.55 -10.16
N ARG A 25 29.23 -21.26 -11.41
CA ARG A 25 29.73 -20.07 -12.12
C ARG A 25 29.27 -18.75 -11.49
N LEU A 26 28.04 -18.70 -10.96
CA LEU A 26 27.54 -17.52 -10.25
C LEU A 26 28.26 -17.34 -8.91
N LEU A 27 28.50 -18.43 -8.18
CA LEU A 27 29.21 -18.43 -6.90
C LEU A 27 30.74 -18.29 -7.04
N SER A 28 31.33 -18.69 -8.17
CA SER A 28 32.78 -18.63 -8.40
C SER A 28 33.27 -17.26 -8.84
N LYS A 29 32.37 -16.33 -9.16
CA LYS A 29 32.72 -14.93 -9.44
C LYS A 29 33.16 -14.16 -8.19
N ASP A 30 33.20 -14.80 -7.01
CA ASP A 30 33.02 -14.16 -5.69
C ASP A 30 34.06 -14.52 -4.59
N VAL A 31 35.36 -14.69 -4.90
CA VAL A 31 36.38 -14.84 -3.81
C VAL A 31 36.87 -13.50 -3.23
N LYS A 32 36.51 -12.35 -3.82
CA LYS A 32 36.96 -11.03 -3.32
C LYS A 32 35.82 -10.02 -3.23
N GLY A 33 35.07 -10.10 -2.14
CA GLY A 33 34.11 -9.08 -1.71
C GLY A 33 32.75 -9.23 -2.39
N PHE A 34 31.79 -9.80 -1.66
CA PHE A 34 30.39 -10.00 -2.04
C PHE A 34 29.72 -8.72 -2.59
N ASN A 35 29.89 -8.43 -3.88
CA ASN A 35 29.23 -7.34 -4.59
C ASN A 35 28.47 -7.93 -5.78
N THR A 36 27.44 -8.73 -5.49
CA THR A 36 26.53 -9.26 -6.50
C THR A 36 25.52 -8.19 -6.93
N THR A 37 25.19 -8.14 -8.22
CA THR A 37 24.12 -7.26 -8.71
C THR A 37 22.74 -7.79 -8.31
N ASN A 38 21.72 -6.91 -8.25
CA ASN A 38 20.33 -7.32 -8.00
C ASN A 38 19.81 -8.37 -9.00
N SER A 39 20.26 -8.30 -10.26
CA SER A 39 19.92 -9.29 -11.29
C SER A 39 20.56 -10.66 -11.02
N GLU A 40 21.82 -10.68 -10.56
CA GLU A 40 22.54 -11.92 -10.23
C GLU A 40 21.93 -12.56 -8.98
N ASN A 41 21.59 -11.78 -7.96
CA ASN A 41 20.89 -12.28 -6.77
C ASN A 41 19.53 -12.91 -7.13
N ALA A 42 18.77 -12.29 -8.03
CA ALA A 42 17.51 -12.84 -8.53
C ALA A 42 17.70 -14.12 -9.38
N GLU A 43 18.84 -14.26 -10.06
CA GLU A 43 19.18 -15.46 -10.83
C GLU A 43 19.64 -16.62 -9.93
N ILE A 44 20.46 -16.33 -8.91
CA ILE A 44 20.88 -17.28 -7.88
C ILE A 44 19.66 -17.81 -7.15
N ALA A 45 18.77 -16.93 -6.66
CA ALA A 45 17.56 -17.33 -5.95
C ALA A 45 16.64 -18.23 -6.80
N ARG A 46 16.46 -17.90 -8.09
CA ARG A 46 15.70 -18.75 -9.03
C ARG A 46 16.35 -20.11 -9.24
N THR A 47 17.67 -20.14 -9.39
CA THR A 47 18.44 -21.38 -9.59
C THR A 47 18.36 -22.27 -8.34
N LEU A 48 18.47 -21.69 -7.14
CA LEU A 48 18.31 -22.39 -5.87
C LEU A 48 16.89 -22.93 -5.69
N ASP A 49 15.85 -22.14 -5.97
CA ASP A 49 14.45 -22.61 -5.91
C ASP A 49 14.21 -23.81 -6.86
N MET A 50 14.77 -23.75 -8.07
CA MET A 50 14.70 -24.86 -9.02
C MET A 50 15.42 -26.12 -8.51
N ILE A 51 16.62 -25.97 -7.94
CA ILE A 51 17.38 -27.10 -7.36
C ILE A 51 16.62 -27.70 -6.18
N SER A 52 16.14 -26.86 -5.24
CA SER A 52 15.42 -27.33 -4.05
C SER A 52 14.15 -28.11 -4.40
N LYS A 53 13.38 -27.64 -5.39
CA LYS A 53 12.19 -28.35 -5.91
C LYS A 53 12.49 -29.71 -6.54
N GLN A 54 13.71 -29.92 -7.03
CA GLN A 54 14.14 -31.17 -7.69
C GLN A 54 14.77 -32.15 -6.72
N CYS A 55 15.56 -31.65 -5.78
CA CYS A 55 16.19 -32.46 -4.75
C CYS A 55 15.25 -32.84 -3.60
N ASN A 56 13.94 -32.53 -3.70
CA ASN A 56 12.96 -32.62 -2.61
C ASN A 56 13.48 -31.98 -1.31
N LEU A 57 14.29 -30.93 -1.44
CA LEU A 57 14.67 -30.13 -0.28
C LEU A 57 13.43 -29.36 0.15
N THR A 58 13.27 -29.24 1.46
CA THR A 58 12.19 -28.48 2.06
C THR A 58 12.21 -27.05 1.53
N THR A 59 11.36 -26.75 0.56
CA THR A 59 11.09 -25.38 0.09
C THR A 59 9.98 -24.73 0.92
N VAL A 60 9.83 -25.16 2.19
CA VAL A 60 8.82 -24.59 3.08
C VAL A 60 9.18 -23.14 3.23
N GLN A 61 8.37 -22.31 2.57
CA GLN A 61 8.46 -20.87 2.73
C GLN A 61 8.11 -20.57 4.19
N PRO A 62 8.81 -19.64 4.84
CA PRO A 62 8.40 -19.18 6.16
C PRO A 62 6.94 -18.72 6.08
N PRO A 63 6.17 -18.89 7.18
CA PRO A 63 4.79 -18.44 7.22
C PRO A 63 4.72 -16.97 6.82
N LYS A 64 3.71 -16.64 6.01
CA LYS A 64 3.51 -15.25 5.59
C LYS A 64 3.04 -14.44 6.78
N THR A 65 3.68 -13.30 7.02
CA THR A 65 3.26 -12.34 8.04
C THR A 65 2.04 -11.53 7.57
N TYR A 66 1.08 -11.38 8.48
CA TYR A 66 -0.10 -10.53 8.35
C TYR A 66 -0.10 -9.55 9.53
N ILE A 67 -0.62 -8.35 9.29
CA ILE A 67 -0.83 -7.27 10.27
C ILE A 67 -2.33 -7.04 10.43
N GLY A 68 -2.89 -7.33 11.59
CA GLY A 68 -4.24 -6.93 11.96
C GLY A 68 -4.27 -5.54 12.58
N GLU A 69 -5.46 -5.13 13.02
CA GLU A 69 -5.65 -3.88 13.77
C GLU A 69 -4.77 -3.81 15.04
N PRO A 70 -4.71 -4.84 15.91
CA PRO A 70 -3.89 -4.76 17.13
C PRO A 70 -2.40 -4.58 16.83
N GLU A 71 -1.86 -5.32 15.86
CA GLU A 71 -0.46 -5.20 15.45
C GLU A 71 -0.17 -3.82 14.86
N LEU A 72 -1.10 -3.25 14.07
CA LEU A 72 -0.98 -1.90 13.54
C LEU A 72 -0.90 -0.87 14.68
N HIS A 73 -1.78 -0.94 15.68
CA HIS A 73 -1.73 -0.03 16.83
C HIS A 73 -0.40 -0.13 17.57
N ILE A 74 0.11 -1.34 17.81
CA ILE A 74 1.40 -1.55 18.46
C ILE A 74 2.51 -0.90 17.63
N LEU A 75 2.56 -1.15 16.32
CA LEU A 75 3.57 -0.59 15.43
C LEU A 75 3.52 0.95 15.39
N ILE A 76 2.33 1.56 15.35
CA ILE A 76 2.16 3.02 15.37
C ILE A 76 2.62 3.60 16.70
N LYS A 77 2.18 3.03 17.83
CA LYS A 77 2.59 3.46 19.17
C LYS A 77 4.10 3.35 19.36
N THR A 78 4.71 2.26 18.91
CA THR A 78 6.16 2.08 18.94
C THR A 78 6.86 3.09 18.03
N ALA A 79 6.33 3.35 16.82
CA ALA A 79 6.89 4.36 15.92
C ALA A 79 6.86 5.76 16.55
N HIS A 80 5.77 6.14 17.21
CA HIS A 80 5.69 7.39 17.97
C HIS A 80 6.67 7.44 19.14
N ALA A 81 6.76 6.37 19.95
CA ALA A 81 7.65 6.31 21.10
C ALA A 81 9.14 6.32 20.71
N GLN A 82 9.47 5.75 19.55
CA GLN A 82 10.84 5.62 19.04
C GLN A 82 11.22 6.72 18.05
N ASN A 83 10.34 7.72 17.92
CA ASN A 83 10.48 8.78 16.94
C ASN A 83 11.71 9.66 17.23
N ARG A 84 12.53 9.88 16.21
CA ARG A 84 13.60 10.89 16.21
C ARG A 84 13.30 12.09 15.31
N ASN A 85 12.35 11.93 14.39
CA ASN A 85 11.96 12.94 13.42
C ASN A 85 10.48 12.72 13.05
N TRP A 86 9.62 13.64 13.50
CA TRP A 86 8.17 13.52 13.31
C TRP A 86 7.77 13.48 11.83
N ASP A 87 8.41 14.23 10.94
CA ASP A 87 8.16 14.14 9.49
C ASP A 87 8.40 12.73 8.96
N HIS A 88 9.53 12.14 9.37
CA HIS A 88 9.88 10.79 8.97
C HIS A 88 8.86 9.77 9.46
N THR A 89 8.48 9.85 10.74
CA THR A 89 7.54 8.92 11.36
C THR A 89 6.14 9.02 10.77
N PHE A 90 5.57 10.23 10.66
CA PHE A 90 4.25 10.43 10.07
C PHE A 90 4.19 10.01 8.61
N LYS A 91 5.23 10.29 7.83
CA LYS A 91 5.34 9.81 6.44
C LYS A 91 5.23 8.29 6.35
N HIS A 92 5.97 7.56 7.19
CA HIS A 92 5.96 6.09 7.16
C HIS A 92 4.63 5.51 7.63
N ILE A 93 4.07 6.05 8.72
CA ILE A 93 2.75 5.62 9.22
C ILE A 93 1.67 5.87 8.16
N THR A 94 1.67 7.04 7.51
CA THR A 94 0.73 7.34 6.41
C THR A 94 0.82 6.28 5.32
N ILE A 95 2.04 5.88 4.92
CA ILE A 95 2.24 4.83 3.91
C ILE A 95 1.69 3.48 4.38
N TRP A 96 1.92 3.09 5.64
CA TRP A 96 1.39 1.84 6.21
C TRP A 96 -0.14 1.80 6.15
N LEU A 97 -0.78 2.88 6.60
CA LEU A 97 -2.23 3.02 6.60
C LEU A 97 -2.78 2.98 5.17
N LEU A 98 -2.19 3.73 4.23
CA LEU A 98 -2.62 3.69 2.84
C LEU A 98 -2.49 2.29 2.24
N MET A 99 -1.41 1.55 2.51
CA MET A 99 -1.28 0.17 2.03
C MET A 99 -2.34 -0.77 2.63
N MET A 100 -2.63 -0.62 3.92
CA MET A 100 -3.62 -1.43 4.62
C MET A 100 -5.05 -1.14 4.13
N PHE A 101 -5.38 0.13 3.91
CA PHE A 101 -6.73 0.59 3.54
C PHE A 101 -6.93 0.83 2.05
N THR A 102 -6.00 0.41 1.19
CA THR A 102 -6.22 0.38 -0.27
C THR A 102 -5.72 -0.89 -0.93
N ALA A 103 -5.16 -1.81 -0.13
CA ALA A 103 -4.48 -3.02 -0.58
C ALA A 103 -3.41 -2.77 -1.66
N VAL A 104 -2.92 -1.53 -1.83
CA VAL A 104 -2.03 -1.17 -2.93
C VAL A 104 -0.62 -1.75 -2.72
N ARG A 105 0.14 -1.93 -3.80
CA ARG A 105 1.56 -2.32 -3.68
C ARG A 105 2.37 -1.13 -3.18
N PRO A 106 3.43 -1.34 -2.39
CA PRO A 106 4.34 -0.27 -1.98
C PRO A 106 4.84 0.55 -3.19
N GLY A 107 5.22 -0.14 -4.27
CA GLY A 107 5.69 0.49 -5.51
C GLY A 107 4.67 1.34 -6.28
N SER A 108 3.40 1.37 -5.86
CA SER A 108 2.39 2.28 -6.41
C SER A 108 2.29 3.59 -5.62
N LEU A 109 2.84 3.62 -4.39
CA LEU A 109 2.92 4.81 -3.54
C LEU A 109 4.26 5.51 -3.72
N ILE A 110 5.33 4.72 -3.82
CA ILE A 110 6.72 5.15 -3.75
C ILE A 110 7.59 4.38 -4.74
N LEU A 111 8.88 4.72 -4.84
CA LEU A 111 9.78 4.14 -5.83
C LEU A 111 10.11 2.68 -5.53
N SER A 112 9.86 1.81 -6.49
CA SER A 112 10.26 0.40 -6.44
C SER A 112 11.63 0.20 -7.07
N THR A 113 12.44 -0.71 -6.51
CA THR A 113 13.70 -1.14 -7.15
C THR A 113 13.50 -1.76 -8.53
N SER A 114 12.31 -2.30 -8.80
CA SER A 114 11.96 -2.87 -10.10
C SER A 114 11.54 -1.83 -11.14
N TYR A 115 11.21 -0.60 -10.72
CA TYR A 115 10.72 0.46 -11.58
C TYR A 115 11.23 1.81 -11.05
N GLN A 116 12.33 2.30 -11.61
CA GLN A 116 13.05 3.51 -11.14
C GLN A 116 12.48 4.82 -11.70
N ASP A 117 11.32 4.77 -12.34
CA ASP A 117 10.65 5.93 -12.90
C ASP A 117 9.84 6.64 -11.80
N ALA A 118 10.25 7.86 -11.46
CA ALA A 118 9.64 8.68 -10.43
C ALA A 118 8.19 9.08 -10.76
N ASP A 119 7.81 9.09 -12.04
CA ASP A 119 6.44 9.41 -12.48
C ASP A 119 5.40 8.39 -11.96
N ARG A 120 5.89 7.22 -11.52
CA ARG A 120 5.08 6.11 -11.02
C ARG A 120 4.68 6.22 -9.56
N ALA A 121 5.36 7.06 -8.79
CA ALA A 121 5.04 7.28 -7.39
C ALA A 121 3.78 8.15 -7.25
N LEU A 122 3.08 8.02 -6.12
CA LEU A 122 1.85 8.76 -5.87
C LEU A 122 2.14 10.26 -5.83
N LYS A 123 1.36 11.07 -6.56
CA LYS A 123 1.45 12.53 -6.58
C LYS A 123 0.28 13.17 -5.85
N TRP A 124 0.43 14.43 -5.45
CA TRP A 124 -0.68 15.16 -4.82
C TRP A 124 -1.89 15.32 -5.75
N SER A 125 -1.65 15.48 -7.06
CA SER A 125 -2.71 15.48 -8.08
C SER A 125 -3.52 14.18 -8.16
N ASP A 126 -3.02 13.08 -7.60
CA ASP A 126 -3.71 11.79 -7.59
C ASP A 126 -4.69 11.64 -6.41
N ILE A 127 -4.70 12.60 -5.47
CA ILE A 127 -5.52 12.58 -4.27
C ILE A 127 -6.60 13.65 -4.40
N ASN A 128 -7.86 13.24 -4.34
CA ASN A 128 -8.98 14.15 -4.19
C ASN A 128 -9.52 14.06 -2.75
N LEU A 129 -9.32 15.10 -1.95
CA LEU A 129 -9.80 15.16 -0.57
C LEU A 129 -11.06 16.03 -0.50
N ILE A 130 -12.13 15.47 0.06
CA ILE A 130 -13.42 16.17 0.19
C ILE A 130 -13.92 16.14 1.64
N TYR A 131 -14.57 17.21 2.03
CA TYR A 131 -15.35 17.30 3.26
C TYR A 131 -16.76 16.73 3.03
N LYS A 132 -17.20 15.82 3.90
CA LYS A 132 -18.48 15.10 3.77
C LYS A 132 -19.52 15.51 4.81
N GLY A 133 -19.15 16.29 5.81
CA GLY A 133 -20.04 16.71 6.89
C GLY A 133 -19.36 16.59 8.24
N PHE A 134 -20.16 16.42 9.28
CA PHE A 134 -19.71 16.41 10.67
C PHE A 134 -20.40 15.25 11.41
N ASP A 135 -19.68 14.57 12.29
CA ASP A 135 -20.23 13.57 13.22
C ASP A 135 -19.92 13.94 14.68
N LYS A 136 -20.14 12.98 15.59
CA LYS A 136 -19.86 13.15 17.02
C LYS A 136 -18.37 13.37 17.35
N LEU A 137 -17.45 13.00 16.46
CA LEU A 137 -16.01 13.11 16.64
C LEU A 137 -15.43 14.33 15.94
N GLY A 138 -16.12 14.86 14.93
CA GLY A 138 -15.73 16.08 14.25
C GLY A 138 -16.03 16.09 12.75
N PRO A 139 -15.24 16.83 11.96
CA PRO A 139 -15.40 16.86 10.52
C PRO A 139 -15.08 15.50 9.88
N ILE A 140 -15.98 15.02 9.02
CA ILE A 140 -15.82 13.80 8.24
C ILE A 140 -15.19 14.17 6.90
N PHE A 141 -14.11 13.47 6.57
CA PHE A 141 -13.42 13.62 5.30
C PHE A 141 -13.41 12.30 4.55
N GLN A 142 -13.27 12.40 3.23
CA GLN A 142 -13.12 11.28 2.33
C GLN A 142 -12.02 11.62 1.32
N ALA A 143 -11.15 10.65 1.04
CA ALA A 143 -10.15 10.79 -0.01
C ALA A 143 -10.36 9.74 -1.09
N THR A 144 -10.38 10.17 -2.34
CA THR A 144 -10.25 9.29 -3.50
C THR A 144 -8.81 9.36 -3.99
N ILE A 145 -8.10 8.23 -3.98
CA ILE A 145 -6.69 8.12 -4.32
C ILE A 145 -6.55 7.29 -5.59
N THR A 146 -5.93 7.86 -6.62
CA THR A 146 -5.78 7.24 -7.94
C THR A 146 -4.35 6.78 -8.19
N PHE A 147 -4.11 5.47 -8.14
CA PHE A 147 -2.81 4.87 -8.41
C PHE A 147 -2.59 4.69 -9.92
N ARG A 148 -1.63 5.45 -10.46
CA ARG A 148 -1.22 5.40 -11.88
C ARG A 148 -0.58 4.07 -12.26
N THR A 149 0.18 3.48 -11.34
CA THR A 149 0.98 2.29 -11.62
C THR A 149 0.35 1.04 -11.01
N ILE A 150 -0.10 0.14 -11.88
CA ILE A 150 -0.55 -1.20 -11.50
C ILE A 150 0.33 -2.21 -12.23
N LYS A 151 0.81 -3.24 -11.51
CA LYS A 151 1.61 -4.33 -12.09
C LYS A 151 0.83 -4.99 -13.24
N GLY A 152 1.43 -5.04 -14.43
CA GLY A 152 0.79 -5.56 -15.65
C GLY A 152 -0.03 -4.53 -16.43
N GLY A 153 -0.24 -3.32 -15.92
CA GLY A 153 -1.17 -2.35 -16.51
C GLY A 153 -0.72 -1.67 -17.80
N TYR A 154 0.59 -1.44 -17.94
CA TYR A 154 1.14 -0.74 -19.11
C TYR A 154 1.05 -1.54 -20.41
N LYS A 155 0.99 -2.87 -20.34
CA LYS A 155 0.93 -3.70 -21.56
C LYS A 155 -0.45 -3.75 -22.20
N ASP A 156 -1.51 -3.39 -21.46
CA ASP A 156 -2.89 -3.62 -21.86
C ASP A 156 -3.75 -2.34 -21.89
N GLY A 157 -3.14 -1.13 -21.82
CA GLY A 157 -3.90 0.13 -21.79
C GLY A 157 -4.81 0.26 -20.56
N LEU A 158 -4.38 -0.24 -19.39
CA LEU A 158 -5.24 -0.28 -18.22
C LEU A 158 -5.46 1.09 -17.59
N GLN A 159 -6.71 1.27 -17.16
CA GLN A 159 -7.14 2.42 -16.38
C GLN A 159 -6.47 2.41 -14.99
N PRO A 160 -6.12 3.60 -14.46
CA PRO A 160 -5.67 3.76 -13.08
C PRO A 160 -6.59 3.11 -12.04
N LEU A 161 -6.03 2.80 -10.87
CA LEU A 161 -6.76 2.24 -9.74
C LEU A 161 -7.15 3.34 -8.78
N SER A 162 -8.43 3.70 -8.72
CA SER A 162 -8.94 4.61 -7.69
C SER A 162 -9.52 3.84 -6.51
N TRP A 163 -9.14 4.25 -5.30
CA TRP A 163 -9.73 3.81 -4.04
C TRP A 163 -10.34 4.99 -3.32
N THR A 164 -11.51 4.80 -2.74
CA THR A 164 -12.09 5.75 -1.80
C THR A 164 -11.85 5.25 -0.39
N ILE A 165 -11.31 6.10 0.46
CA ILE A 165 -11.14 5.86 1.89
C ILE A 165 -11.84 6.95 2.69
N HIS A 166 -12.39 6.58 3.85
CA HIS A 166 -13.19 7.45 4.69
C HIS A 166 -12.51 7.67 6.05
N SER A 167 -12.85 8.77 6.71
CA SER A 167 -12.49 8.97 8.12
C SER A 167 -13.10 7.87 8.99
N VAL A 168 -12.33 7.42 9.98
CA VAL A 168 -12.82 6.50 11.01
C VAL A 168 -13.76 7.26 11.96
N GLN A 169 -14.92 6.66 12.26
CA GLN A 169 -15.97 7.23 13.12
C GLN A 169 -15.93 6.68 14.58
N ASP A 170 -14.84 6.00 14.94
CA ASP A 170 -14.59 5.45 16.27
C ASP A 170 -13.41 6.19 16.92
N ALA A 171 -13.67 6.80 18.08
CA ALA A 171 -12.69 7.58 18.82
C ALA A 171 -11.47 6.75 19.23
N SER A 172 -11.67 5.47 19.50
CA SER A 172 -10.59 4.55 19.91
C SER A 172 -9.63 4.20 18.77
N LYS A 173 -9.98 4.56 17.53
CA LYS A 173 -9.27 4.19 16.29
C LYS A 173 -8.77 5.41 15.50
N LEU A 174 -8.75 6.58 16.12
CA LEU A 174 -8.27 7.80 15.45
C LEU A 174 -6.78 7.76 15.10
N ASP A 175 -5.96 7.04 15.88
CA ASP A 175 -4.53 6.84 15.63
C ASP A 175 -4.25 5.95 14.41
N VAL A 176 -5.21 5.12 14.00
CA VAL A 176 -5.16 4.29 12.78
C VAL A 176 -5.99 4.87 11.63
N CYS A 177 -6.51 6.08 11.76
CA CYS A 177 -7.32 6.70 10.71
C CYS A 177 -6.44 7.15 9.52
N PRO A 178 -6.60 6.55 8.31
CA PRO A 178 -5.74 6.88 7.17
C PRO A 178 -5.93 8.33 6.70
N ILE A 179 -7.14 8.86 6.80
CA ILE A 179 -7.47 10.22 6.39
C ILE A 179 -6.85 11.26 7.31
N ILE A 180 -6.96 11.07 8.63
CA ILE A 180 -6.35 11.99 9.60
C ILE A 180 -4.84 12.00 9.40
N MET A 181 -4.22 10.82 9.22
CA MET A 181 -2.79 10.74 9.00
C MET A 181 -2.35 11.41 7.69
N LEU A 182 -3.13 11.24 6.61
CA LEU A 182 -2.90 11.92 5.35
C LEU A 182 -3.01 13.45 5.47
N ILE A 183 -4.00 13.95 6.21
CA ILE A 183 -4.18 15.39 6.48
C ILE A 183 -3.01 15.94 7.29
N ILE A 184 -2.59 15.25 8.36
CA ILE A 184 -1.41 15.63 9.15
C ILE A 184 -0.19 15.70 8.24
N TRP A 185 0.03 14.69 7.40
CA TRP A 185 1.14 14.68 6.46
C TRP A 185 1.07 15.83 5.46
N ALA A 186 -0.11 16.14 4.91
CA ALA A 186 -0.31 17.25 4.00
C ALA A 186 0.01 18.62 4.63
N PHE A 187 -0.34 18.84 5.90
CA PHE A 187 0.07 20.05 6.63
C PHE A 187 1.58 20.14 6.79
N ARG A 188 2.24 19.03 7.12
CA ARG A 188 3.70 18.98 7.26
C ARG A 188 4.41 19.26 5.92
N CYS A 189 3.82 18.83 4.81
CA CYS A 189 4.30 19.16 3.47
C CYS A 189 3.93 20.57 2.99
N LYS A 190 3.08 21.31 3.71
CA LYS A 190 2.55 22.63 3.33
C LYS A 190 1.93 22.62 1.92
N VAL A 191 1.15 21.58 1.61
CA VAL A 191 0.56 21.39 0.27
C VAL A 191 -0.89 21.84 0.17
N PHE A 192 -1.53 22.28 1.26
CA PHE A 192 -2.87 22.88 1.19
C PHE A 192 -2.81 24.27 0.57
N LYS A 193 -3.73 24.56 -0.36
CA LYS A 193 -3.78 25.85 -1.06
C LYS A 193 -4.18 27.01 -0.14
N VAL A 194 -5.20 26.78 0.69
CA VAL A 194 -5.82 27.83 1.51
C VAL A 194 -5.51 27.65 3.00
N PHE A 195 -5.47 26.41 3.48
CA PHE A 195 -5.37 26.11 4.91
C PHE A 195 -3.91 26.07 5.39
N LYS A 196 -3.61 26.85 6.43
CA LYS A 196 -2.29 26.89 7.08
C LYS A 196 -2.26 26.07 8.37
N THR A 197 -3.43 25.87 8.99
CA THR A 197 -3.55 25.13 10.26
C THR A 197 -4.66 24.08 10.20
N PRO A 198 -4.56 23.00 11.01
CA PRO A 198 -5.64 22.02 11.14
C PRO A 198 -6.98 22.63 11.53
N ASP A 199 -6.96 23.62 12.43
CA ASP A 199 -8.18 24.31 12.89
C ASP A 199 -8.89 25.05 11.76
N GLU A 200 -8.14 25.70 10.86
CA GLU A 200 -8.72 26.35 9.68
C GLU A 200 -9.42 25.34 8.77
N LEU A 201 -8.80 24.18 8.52
CA LEU A 201 -9.39 23.11 7.70
C LEU A 201 -10.64 22.52 8.37
N PHE A 202 -10.57 22.23 9.68
CA PHE A 202 -11.64 21.57 10.43
C PHE A 202 -12.85 22.46 10.67
N ARG A 203 -12.68 23.78 10.66
CA ARG A 203 -13.78 24.76 10.71
C ARG A 203 -14.28 25.19 9.34
N SER A 204 -13.60 24.74 8.28
CA SER A 204 -13.91 25.16 6.92
C SER A 204 -15.24 24.57 6.44
N LYS A 205 -15.89 25.27 5.50
CA LYS A 205 -17.08 24.79 4.79
C LYS A 205 -16.78 24.39 3.34
N TYR A 206 -15.50 24.28 2.98
CA TYR A 206 -15.09 23.90 1.62
C TYR A 206 -15.36 22.42 1.40
N THR A 207 -16.21 22.09 0.42
CA THR A 207 -16.48 20.70 0.06
C THR A 207 -15.25 20.04 -0.56
N ASN A 208 -14.53 20.76 -1.44
CA ASN A 208 -13.32 20.28 -2.09
C ASN A 208 -12.09 20.93 -1.47
N ILE A 209 -11.15 20.10 -1.00
CA ILE A 209 -9.92 20.56 -0.38
C ILE A 209 -8.82 20.58 -1.43
N GLU A 210 -8.38 21.78 -1.81
CA GLU A 210 -7.42 21.97 -2.91
C GLU A 210 -5.96 21.96 -2.43
N TRP A 211 -5.09 21.39 -3.27
CA TRP A 211 -3.64 21.45 -3.12
C TRP A 211 -3.04 22.70 -3.76
N THR A 212 -1.85 23.12 -3.34
CA THR A 212 -1.12 24.19 -3.99
C THR A 212 -0.74 23.78 -5.43
N PRO A 213 -0.94 24.65 -6.45
CA PRO A 213 -0.69 24.28 -7.85
C PRO A 213 0.73 23.79 -8.14
N ASP A 214 1.74 24.36 -7.46
CA ASP A 214 3.15 24.00 -7.63
C ASP A 214 3.50 22.60 -7.09
N LYS A 215 2.67 22.04 -6.19
CA LYS A 215 2.89 20.73 -5.58
C LYS A 215 2.10 19.60 -6.25
N LEU A 216 1.16 19.89 -7.14
CA LEU A 216 0.31 18.88 -7.78
C LEU A 216 1.10 17.74 -8.44
N ASN A 217 2.21 18.08 -9.11
CA ASN A 217 3.05 17.10 -9.79
C ASN A 217 4.17 16.51 -8.91
N SER A 218 4.32 16.98 -7.68
CA SER A 218 5.30 16.45 -6.74
C SER A 218 4.81 15.17 -6.08
N THR A 219 5.75 14.26 -5.82
CA THR A 219 5.47 13.00 -5.13
C THR A 219 5.06 13.27 -3.68
N VAL A 220 4.03 12.56 -3.20
CA VAL A 220 3.49 12.68 -1.84
C VAL A 220 4.54 12.31 -0.79
N PHE A 221 5.37 11.31 -1.10
CA PHE A 221 6.38 10.77 -0.19
C PHE A 221 7.78 10.92 -0.76
N LEU A 222 8.47 11.98 -0.35
CA LEU A 222 9.86 12.24 -0.72
C LEU A 222 10.83 11.58 0.27
N ASN A 223 12.08 11.39 -0.17
CA ASN A 223 13.21 11.00 0.67
C ASN A 223 13.54 12.10 1.69
N ASN A 224 14.54 11.88 2.55
CA ASN A 224 14.90 12.84 3.60
C ASN A 224 15.55 14.12 3.08
N ALA A 225 16.12 14.08 1.86
CA ALA A 225 16.64 15.27 1.19
C ALA A 225 15.52 16.10 0.52
N GLY A 226 14.30 15.56 0.40
CA GLY A 226 13.19 16.21 -0.30
C GLY A 226 13.36 16.28 -1.82
N THR A 227 14.30 15.52 -2.39
CA THR A 227 14.69 15.65 -3.81
C THR A 227 14.18 14.55 -4.71
N SER A 228 13.92 13.36 -4.17
CA SER A 228 13.43 12.22 -4.94
C SER A 228 12.39 11.43 -4.16
N PRO A 229 11.54 10.63 -4.83
CA PRO A 229 10.61 9.75 -4.15
C PRO A 229 11.29 8.84 -3.12
N LEU A 230 10.58 8.55 -2.03
CA LEU A 230 10.99 7.52 -1.08
C LEU A 230 11.09 6.16 -1.78
N THR A 231 11.90 5.24 -1.26
CA THR A 231 12.06 3.90 -1.83
C THR A 231 11.41 2.83 -0.95
N VAL A 232 10.98 1.73 -1.56
CA VAL A 232 10.43 0.57 -0.82
C VAL A 232 11.41 0.06 0.24
N ASN A 233 12.71 -0.01 -0.09
CA ASN A 233 13.74 -0.42 0.85
C ASN A 233 13.81 0.49 2.09
N SER A 234 13.59 1.80 1.92
CA SER A 234 13.56 2.73 3.05
C SER A 234 12.38 2.45 3.98
N ILE A 235 11.20 2.17 3.41
CA ILE A 235 10.00 1.82 4.18
C ILE A 235 10.19 0.51 4.91
N ASP A 236 10.68 -0.52 4.23
CA ASP A 236 10.91 -1.85 4.82
C ASP A 236 11.99 -1.79 5.91
N GLY A 237 13.05 -1.00 5.71
CA GLY A 237 14.08 -0.79 6.73
C GLY A 237 13.54 -0.10 8.00
N PHE A 238 12.74 0.96 7.83
CA PHE A 238 12.10 1.61 8.98
C PHE A 238 11.12 0.69 9.70
N LEU A 239 10.26 -0.03 8.94
CA LEU A 239 9.30 -0.97 9.49
C LEU A 239 9.98 -2.11 10.25
N ALA A 240 11.07 -2.67 9.72
CA ALA A 240 11.82 -3.73 10.38
C ALA A 240 12.38 -3.28 11.75
N ILE A 241 12.93 -2.05 11.82
CA ILE A 241 13.42 -1.46 13.07
C ILE A 241 12.28 -1.27 14.07
N ILE A 242 11.15 -0.72 13.63
CA ILE A 242 9.99 -0.51 14.51
C ILE A 242 9.40 -1.84 14.98
N ALA A 243 9.25 -2.82 14.09
CA ALA A 243 8.76 -4.15 14.43
C ALA A 243 9.66 -4.86 15.45
N GLN A 244 10.98 -4.81 15.26
CA GLN A 244 11.92 -5.36 16.23
C GLN A 244 11.77 -4.70 17.61
N LYS A 245 11.65 -3.37 17.66
CA LYS A 245 11.45 -2.63 18.91
C LYS A 245 10.08 -2.88 19.55
N ALA A 246 9.08 -3.26 18.76
CA ALA A 246 7.77 -3.68 19.23
C ALA A 246 7.75 -5.15 19.72
N GLY A 247 8.88 -5.88 19.60
CA GLY A 247 9.00 -7.26 20.07
C GLY A 247 8.56 -8.32 19.06
N PHE A 248 8.37 -7.96 17.80
CA PHE A 248 8.10 -8.96 16.75
C PHE A 248 9.36 -9.79 16.48
N ALA A 249 9.22 -11.11 16.55
CA ALA A 249 10.33 -12.04 16.33
C ALA A 249 10.77 -12.07 14.86
N ASP A 250 9.82 -12.04 13.93
CA ASP A 250 10.07 -12.08 12.50
C ASP A 250 10.09 -10.68 11.86
N PRO A 251 10.97 -10.44 10.88
CA PRO A 251 10.96 -9.19 10.11
C PRO A 251 9.63 -8.97 9.39
N ILE A 252 9.01 -7.82 9.65
CA ILE A 252 7.79 -7.39 8.95
C ILE A 252 8.20 -6.56 7.74
N THR A 253 7.63 -6.88 6.58
CA THR A 253 7.78 -6.08 5.35
C THR A 253 6.49 -5.34 5.03
N SER A 254 6.59 -4.26 4.25
CA SER A 254 5.44 -3.49 3.77
C SER A 254 4.40 -4.34 3.03
N TYR A 255 4.80 -5.47 2.45
CA TYR A 255 3.89 -6.40 1.79
C TYR A 255 2.91 -7.08 2.76
N ALA A 256 3.20 -7.12 4.06
CA ALA A 256 2.31 -7.68 5.08
C ALA A 256 0.97 -6.91 5.12
N TYR A 257 0.99 -5.58 5.04
CA TYR A 257 -0.24 -4.76 5.01
C TYR A 257 -1.15 -5.10 3.83
N ARG A 258 -0.57 -5.20 2.62
CA ARG A 258 -1.32 -5.59 1.43
C ARG A 258 -1.91 -7.00 1.55
N ARG A 259 -1.19 -7.94 2.18
CA ARG A 259 -1.69 -9.30 2.41
C ARG A 259 -2.85 -9.31 3.39
N SER A 260 -2.78 -8.54 4.47
CA SER A 260 -3.91 -8.39 5.40
C SER A 260 -5.14 -7.82 4.72
N ALA A 261 -4.97 -6.74 3.96
CA ALA A 261 -6.05 -6.14 3.19
C ALA A 261 -6.70 -7.15 2.22
N ALA A 262 -5.88 -7.91 1.50
CA ALA A 262 -6.34 -8.98 0.62
C ALA A 262 -7.13 -10.07 1.37
N ASP A 263 -6.63 -10.50 2.52
CA ASP A 263 -7.24 -11.53 3.34
C ASP A 263 -8.59 -11.08 3.91
N ALA A 264 -8.65 -9.87 4.45
CA ALA A 264 -9.88 -9.30 4.99
C ALA A 264 -10.96 -9.13 3.91
N ILE A 265 -10.61 -8.64 2.71
CA ILE A 265 -11.55 -8.58 1.59
C ILE A 265 -11.99 -10.00 1.18
N THR A 266 -11.07 -10.97 1.18
CA THR A 266 -11.40 -12.37 0.85
C THR A 266 -12.40 -12.96 1.83
N ASN A 267 -12.20 -12.72 3.13
CA ASN A 267 -13.05 -13.22 4.19
C ASN A 267 -14.43 -12.52 4.22
N SER A 268 -14.48 -11.22 3.89
CA SER A 268 -15.73 -10.43 3.91
C SER A 268 -16.56 -10.53 2.63
N LYS A 269 -15.91 -10.48 1.46
CA LYS A 269 -16.57 -10.36 0.14
C LYS A 269 -16.25 -11.51 -0.82
N GLY A 270 -15.43 -12.46 -0.40
CA GLY A 270 -15.03 -13.61 -1.19
C GLY A 270 -13.80 -13.37 -2.08
N GLN A 271 -13.21 -14.48 -2.52
CA GLN A 271 -11.94 -14.48 -3.25
C GLN A 271 -12.00 -13.75 -4.61
N ALA A 272 -13.15 -13.76 -5.28
CA ALA A 272 -13.31 -13.11 -6.58
C ALA A 272 -13.16 -11.57 -6.45
N VAL A 273 -13.86 -10.97 -5.49
CA VAL A 273 -13.78 -9.54 -5.18
C VAL A 273 -12.37 -9.16 -4.76
N ALA A 274 -11.73 -9.95 -3.90
CA ALA A 274 -10.35 -9.71 -3.49
C ALA A 274 -9.37 -9.72 -4.67
N LYS A 275 -9.50 -10.69 -5.59
CA LYS A 275 -8.67 -10.73 -6.81
C LYS A 275 -8.89 -9.51 -7.69
N GLN A 276 -10.13 -9.05 -7.85
CA GLN A 276 -10.45 -7.83 -8.60
C GLN A 276 -9.83 -6.59 -7.94
N ALA A 277 -9.99 -6.43 -6.62
CA ALA A 277 -9.43 -5.33 -5.84
C ALA A 277 -7.89 -5.26 -5.91
N LEU A 278 -7.24 -6.42 -5.94
CA LEU A 278 -5.78 -6.55 -5.98
C LEU A 278 -5.19 -6.51 -7.40
N TYR A 279 -6.04 -6.52 -8.44
CA TYR A 279 -5.64 -6.71 -9.84
C TYR A 279 -4.87 -8.00 -10.06
N HIS A 280 -5.43 -9.10 -9.58
CA HIS A 280 -5.04 -10.44 -10.00
C HIS A 280 -6.00 -10.92 -11.11
N GLU A 281 -5.46 -11.57 -12.14
CA GLU A 281 -6.26 -12.08 -13.26
C GLU A 281 -7.28 -13.12 -12.77
N LEU A 282 -8.56 -12.85 -13.03
CA LEU A 282 -9.68 -13.77 -12.85
C LEU A 282 -9.94 -14.48 -14.18
N ASN A 283 -9.04 -15.34 -14.64
CA ASN A 283 -9.25 -16.27 -15.77
C ASN A 283 -9.95 -15.74 -17.06
N SER A 284 -9.82 -14.45 -17.41
CA SER A 284 -10.01 -13.90 -18.77
C SER A 284 -9.67 -12.39 -18.77
N PRO A 285 -8.66 -11.93 -19.52
CA PRO A 285 -8.15 -10.55 -19.42
C PRO A 285 -9.08 -9.45 -19.95
N LYS A 286 -10.13 -9.75 -20.73
CA LYS A 286 -10.88 -8.70 -21.46
C LYS A 286 -12.30 -8.43 -20.95
N LEU A 287 -13.04 -9.45 -20.53
CA LEU A 287 -14.46 -9.27 -20.17
C LEU A 287 -14.64 -8.62 -18.79
N HIS A 288 -14.05 -9.18 -17.73
CA HIS A 288 -14.15 -8.59 -16.38
C HIS A 288 -13.39 -7.26 -16.24
N LYS A 289 -12.37 -7.04 -17.06
CA LYS A 289 -11.50 -5.85 -16.94
C LYS A 289 -12.16 -4.56 -17.45
N HIS A 290 -13.08 -4.68 -18.42
CA HIS A 290 -13.76 -3.56 -19.06
C HIS A 290 -15.25 -3.45 -18.72
N TYR A 291 -15.94 -4.54 -18.35
CA TYR A 291 -17.40 -4.55 -18.21
C TYR A 291 -17.92 -4.68 -16.76
N THR A 292 -17.12 -5.16 -15.81
CA THR A 292 -17.55 -5.16 -14.40
C THR A 292 -17.08 -3.87 -13.73
N GLN A 293 -18.04 -3.03 -13.35
CA GLN A 293 -17.81 -1.96 -12.38
C GLN A 293 -17.11 -2.56 -11.16
N ARG A 294 -16.11 -1.86 -10.63
CA ARG A 294 -15.44 -2.34 -9.42
C ARG A 294 -16.44 -2.31 -8.27
N PRO A 295 -16.47 -3.36 -7.44
CA PRO A 295 -17.27 -3.33 -6.23
C PRO A 295 -16.81 -2.15 -5.39
N ASP A 296 -17.76 -1.37 -4.89
CA ASP A 296 -17.50 -0.38 -3.86
C ASP A 296 -17.18 -1.14 -2.57
N ILE A 297 -15.92 -1.06 -2.12
CA ILE A 297 -15.42 -1.80 -0.97
C ILE A 297 -15.08 -0.79 0.11
N ASP A 298 -15.88 -0.76 1.17
CA ASP A 298 -15.49 -0.10 2.43
C ASP A 298 -14.44 -0.95 3.17
N ILE A 299 -13.21 -0.85 2.69
CA ILE A 299 -12.08 -1.55 3.26
C ILE A 299 -11.70 -1.02 4.64
N VAL A 300 -12.01 0.24 4.95
CA VAL A 300 -11.78 0.81 6.29
C VAL A 300 -12.69 0.11 7.29
N GLY A 301 -13.99 0.02 6.99
CA GLY A 301 -14.94 -0.72 7.81
C GLY A 301 -14.58 -2.20 7.96
N ILE A 302 -14.22 -2.87 6.86
CA ILE A 302 -13.80 -4.28 6.87
C ILE A 302 -12.57 -4.52 7.75
N MET A 303 -11.52 -3.70 7.61
CA MET A 303 -10.25 -3.89 8.32
C MET A 303 -10.36 -3.55 9.81
N LEU A 304 -11.24 -2.62 10.17
CA LEU A 304 -11.44 -2.18 11.56
C LEU A 304 -12.65 -2.86 12.22
N GLY A 305 -13.27 -3.86 11.59
CA GLY A 305 -14.43 -4.55 12.16
C GLY A 305 -15.63 -3.64 12.46
N SER A 306 -15.74 -2.50 11.77
CA SER A 306 -16.97 -1.71 11.80
C SER A 306 -17.98 -2.48 10.96
N GLU A 307 -19.06 -2.98 11.56
CA GLU A 307 -20.07 -3.71 10.81
C GLU A 307 -20.47 -2.91 9.58
N ALA A 308 -20.63 -3.61 8.44
CA ALA A 308 -21.10 -3.04 7.19
C ALA A 308 -22.56 -2.59 7.31
N SER A 309 -22.85 -1.63 8.17
CA SER A 309 -24.02 -0.80 7.98
C SER A 309 -23.78 -0.07 6.67
N SER A 310 -24.53 -0.47 5.65
CA SER A 310 -24.81 0.40 4.51
C SER A 310 -25.38 1.70 5.07
N GLN A 311 -24.51 2.65 5.43
CA GLN A 311 -24.89 3.95 5.93
C GLN A 311 -25.44 4.71 4.74
N LYS A 312 -26.74 4.54 4.51
CA LYS A 312 -27.55 5.55 3.83
C LYS A 312 -27.18 6.89 4.44
N ASP A 313 -26.92 7.87 3.59
CA ASP A 313 -26.64 9.25 3.92
C ASP A 313 -27.56 9.78 5.02
N THR A 314 -27.16 9.66 6.29
CA THR A 314 -27.53 10.62 7.32
C THR A 314 -26.46 11.70 7.35
N VAL A 315 -26.25 12.31 6.18
CA VAL A 315 -25.68 13.65 6.12
C VAL A 315 -26.75 14.54 6.73
N ILE A 316 -26.46 15.16 7.88
CA ILE A 316 -27.31 16.25 8.39
C ILE A 316 -27.17 17.39 7.38
N GLU A 317 -28.06 17.43 6.39
CA GLU A 317 -28.11 18.47 5.36
C GLU A 317 -28.58 19.80 5.96
N ASN A 318 -27.70 20.47 6.69
CA ASN A 318 -27.84 21.91 6.92
C ASN A 318 -27.13 22.66 5.80
N ARG A 319 -27.67 22.55 4.58
CA ARG A 319 -27.25 23.40 3.45
C ARG A 319 -27.91 24.77 3.58
N HIS A 320 -27.23 25.71 4.24
CA HIS A 320 -27.51 27.12 3.97
C HIS A 320 -26.91 27.49 2.59
N PRO A 321 -27.67 28.17 1.71
CA PRO A 321 -27.16 28.58 0.42
C PRO A 321 -25.96 29.54 0.58
N LEU A 322 -24.95 29.33 -0.27
CA LEU A 322 -23.75 30.14 -0.37
C LEU A 322 -24.14 31.60 -0.60
N ILE A 323 -23.89 32.45 0.40
CA ILE A 323 -23.83 33.90 0.19
C ILE A 323 -22.52 34.14 -0.55
N GLN A 324 -22.61 34.41 -1.84
CA GLN A 324 -21.53 35.03 -2.58
C GLN A 324 -21.28 36.41 -1.96
N ILE A 325 -20.10 36.59 -1.35
CA ILE A 325 -19.64 37.91 -0.99
C ILE A 325 -18.54 38.28 -1.99
N THR A 326 -18.91 39.20 -2.89
CA THR A 326 -18.02 40.07 -3.67
C THR A 326 -18.61 41.47 -3.53
N PRO A 327 -17.83 42.57 -3.56
CA PRO A 327 -16.52 42.74 -4.20
C PRO A 327 -15.31 42.50 -3.30
#